data_AF-A0AAV8YKU9-F1
#
_entry.id   AF-A0AAV8YKU9-F1
#
_cell.length_a   1.000
_cell.length_b   1.000
_cell.length_c   1.000
_cell.angle_alpha   90.00
_cell.angle_beta   90.00
_cell.angle_gamma   90.00
#
_symmetry.space_group_name_H-M   'P 1'
#
loop_
_entity.id
_entity.type
_entity.pdbx_description
1 polymer ?
#
loop_
_entity_poly.entity_id
_entity_poly.type
_entity_poly.pdbx_seq_one_letter_code
_entity_poly.pdbx_strand_id
1 'polypeptide(L)'
;MLEPLLNQLNEMRIILASSSKQRATLLRSTKLKFEIFPSSFEENLDPKELPFSDFVEKTAIGKLNDVFEQLKNDQRKPDIIIGVDTMVAYNGRMYGKPKTKEDAIKTITDLTQSGIPNQVYTGVAIRYKDYIHKFTEVTTVYMEKLEREEILAYVETGEPMGKAGGYGIQGDRQYVCDQDRRRRE
;
A
#
# COMPACT_ATOMS: atom_id res chain seq x y z
N MET A 1 -25.07 3.39 10.06
CA MET A 1 -24.53 4.59 10.71
C MET A 1 -23.41 4.17 11.63
N LEU A 2 -22.15 4.40 11.24
CA LEU A 2 -20.98 4.22 12.13
C LEU A 2 -20.69 5.49 12.95
N GLU A 3 -21.55 6.50 12.87
CA GLU A 3 -21.32 7.82 13.49
C GLU A 3 -21.05 7.79 14.99
N PRO A 4 -21.76 6.99 15.82
CA PRO A 4 -21.45 6.90 17.25
C PRO A 4 -20.04 6.35 17.51
N LEU A 5 -19.60 5.37 16.71
CA LEU A 5 -18.27 4.76 16.81
C LEU A 5 -17.17 5.72 16.34
N LEU A 6 -17.45 6.49 15.27
CA LEU A 6 -16.51 7.47 14.74
C LEU A 6 -16.20 8.56 15.77
N ASN A 7 -17.19 9.02 16.53
CA ASN A 7 -16.97 10.00 17.60
C ASN A 7 -16.04 9.46 18.68
N GLN A 8 -16.28 8.23 19.14
CA GLN A 8 -15.43 7.56 20.14
C GLN A 8 -14.00 7.37 19.63
N LEU A 9 -13.83 6.93 18.37
CA LEU A 9 -12.51 6.79 17.75
C LEU A 9 -11.79 8.15 17.63
N ASN A 10 -12.52 9.23 17.36
CA ASN A 10 -11.94 10.56 17.23
C ASN A 10 -11.53 11.21 18.57
N GLU A 11 -11.90 10.61 19.70
CA GLU A 11 -11.37 10.95 21.03
C GLU A 11 -10.01 10.27 21.30
N MET A 12 -9.74 9.16 20.60
CA MET A 12 -8.50 8.39 20.71
C MET A 12 -7.34 9.07 19.96
N ARG A 13 -6.12 8.82 20.44
CA ARG A 13 -4.89 9.15 19.71
C ARG A 13 -4.59 8.05 18.70
N ILE A 14 -4.91 8.32 17.44
CA ILE A 14 -4.70 7.38 16.33
C ILE A 14 -3.47 7.79 15.52
N ILE A 15 -2.56 6.85 15.30
CA ILE A 15 -1.34 7.04 14.51
C ILE A 15 -1.40 6.20 13.24
N LEU A 16 -1.17 6.84 12.09
CA LEU A 16 -0.90 6.15 10.83
C LEU A 16 0.61 5.99 10.66
N ALA A 17 1.09 4.74 10.74
CA ALA A 17 2.51 4.36 10.61
C ALA A 17 2.97 4.32 9.13
N SER A 18 2.68 5.38 8.36
CA SER A 18 2.98 5.41 6.92
C SER A 18 3.27 6.82 6.40
N SER A 19 4.32 6.95 5.58
CA SER A 19 4.62 8.18 4.83
C SER A 19 3.77 8.36 3.55
N SER A 20 2.92 7.40 3.18
CA SER A 20 2.15 7.47 1.94
C SER A 20 1.04 8.51 2.01
N LYS A 21 1.16 9.56 1.18
CA LYS A 21 0.12 10.59 1.02
C LYS A 21 -1.23 9.99 0.60
N GLN A 22 -1.23 8.98 -0.27
CA GLN A 22 -2.45 8.33 -0.75
C GLN A 22 -3.20 7.62 0.38
N ARG A 23 -2.48 6.90 1.25
CA ARG A 23 -3.09 6.23 2.42
C ARG A 23 -3.66 7.23 3.41
N ALA A 24 -2.95 8.34 3.64
CA ALA A 24 -3.46 9.41 4.47
C ALA A 24 -4.75 10.04 3.89
N THR A 25 -4.80 10.28 2.58
CA THR A 25 -6.02 10.77 1.91
C THR A 25 -7.17 9.78 2.03
N LEU A 26 -6.93 8.49 1.79
CA LEU A 26 -7.94 7.44 1.93
C LEU A 26 -8.48 7.38 3.37
N LEU A 27 -7.60 7.38 4.37
CA LEU A 27 -8.03 7.32 5.77
C LEU A 27 -8.80 8.58 6.18
N ARG A 28 -8.38 9.77 5.71
CA ARG A 28 -9.12 11.04 5.95
C ARG A 28 -10.52 11.04 5.36
N SER A 29 -10.76 10.33 4.25
CA SER A 29 -12.09 10.23 3.64
C SER A 29 -13.12 9.58 4.59
N THR A 30 -12.66 8.79 5.57
CA THR A 30 -13.50 8.19 6.60
C THR A 30 -13.86 9.16 7.74
N LYS A 31 -13.36 10.41 7.70
CA LYS A 31 -13.48 11.45 8.73
C LYS A 31 -12.79 11.11 10.07
N LEU A 32 -11.90 10.12 10.06
CA LEU A 32 -11.07 9.76 11.21
C LEU A 32 -9.99 10.84 11.45
N LYS A 33 -9.81 11.23 12.72
CA LYS A 33 -8.71 12.09 13.17
C LYS A 33 -7.52 11.21 13.52
N PHE A 34 -6.37 11.48 12.89
CA PHE A 34 -5.14 10.73 13.13
C PHE A 34 -3.92 11.60 12.86
N GLU A 35 -2.81 11.22 13.48
CA GLU A 35 -1.47 11.77 13.22
C GLU A 35 -0.73 10.86 12.25
N ILE A 36 0.13 11.43 11.41
CA ILE A 36 1.00 10.66 10.53
C ILE A 36 2.37 10.56 11.20
N PHE A 37 2.82 9.35 11.47
CA PHE A 37 4.14 9.09 12.00
C PHE A 37 4.82 8.00 11.14
N PRO A 38 5.66 8.37 10.17
CA PRO A 38 6.29 7.39 9.29
C PRO A 38 7.18 6.41 10.05
N SER A 39 7.05 5.12 9.72
CA SER A 39 7.99 4.09 10.19
C SER A 39 9.31 4.17 9.43
N SER A 40 10.41 3.86 10.11
CA SER A 40 11.75 3.60 9.57
C SER A 40 12.07 2.11 9.42
N PHE A 41 11.08 1.22 9.60
CA PHE A 41 11.26 -0.23 9.50
C PHE A 41 11.81 -0.62 8.12
N GLU A 42 12.98 -1.27 8.11
CA GLU A 42 13.57 -1.83 6.91
C GLU A 42 12.85 -3.13 6.51
N GLU A 43 12.36 -3.17 5.27
CA GLU A 43 11.64 -4.30 4.71
C GLU A 43 12.63 -5.40 4.25
N ASN A 44 13.27 -6.07 5.22
CA ASN A 44 14.31 -7.09 4.98
C ASN A 44 13.78 -8.53 4.94
N LEU A 45 12.46 -8.73 4.76
CA LEU A 45 11.88 -10.06 4.64
C LEU A 45 12.21 -10.65 3.25
N ASP A 46 12.62 -11.91 3.17
CA ASP A 46 12.76 -12.59 1.87
C ASP A 46 11.35 -12.86 1.32
N PRO A 47 10.99 -12.26 0.18
CA PRO A 47 9.68 -12.43 -0.41
C PRO A 47 9.40 -13.89 -0.87
N LYS A 48 10.42 -14.74 -1.00
CA LYS A 48 10.29 -16.14 -1.44
C LYS A 48 9.97 -17.13 -0.32
N GLU A 49 10.14 -16.72 0.93
CA GLU A 49 9.99 -17.62 2.08
C GLU A 49 8.55 -17.66 2.63
N LEU A 50 7.67 -16.79 2.14
CA LEU A 50 6.34 -16.59 2.70
C LEU A 50 5.27 -16.42 1.60
N PRO A 51 4.01 -16.83 1.87
CA PRO A 51 2.87 -16.37 1.09
C PRO A 51 2.84 -14.84 1.04
N PHE A 52 2.40 -14.27 -0.08
CA PHE A 52 2.40 -12.80 -0.27
C PHE A 52 1.53 -12.06 0.76
N SER A 53 0.42 -12.69 1.19
CA SER A 53 -0.43 -12.18 2.29
C SER A 53 0.35 -12.07 3.60
N ASP A 54 1.08 -13.13 3.95
CA ASP A 54 1.85 -13.19 5.19
C ASP A 54 2.99 -12.18 5.17
N PHE A 55 3.59 -11.97 4.00
CA PHE A 55 4.60 -10.94 3.81
C PHE A 55 4.03 -9.54 4.10
N VAL A 56 2.96 -9.13 3.42
CA VAL A 56 2.41 -7.77 3.61
C VAL A 56 1.91 -7.56 5.04
N GLU A 57 1.33 -8.58 5.69
CA GLU A 57 0.94 -8.50 7.09
C GLU A 57 2.12 -8.37 8.04
N LYS A 58 3.18 -9.17 7.86
CA LYS A 58 4.38 -9.07 8.70
C LYS A 58 5.06 -7.73 8.53
N THR A 59 5.14 -7.21 7.31
CA THR A 59 5.68 -5.87 7.04
C THR A 59 4.82 -4.78 7.68
N ALA A 60 3.50 -4.88 7.61
CA ALA A 60 2.59 -3.95 8.26
C ALA A 60 2.75 -3.96 9.79
N ILE A 61 2.92 -5.14 10.40
CA ILE A 61 3.21 -5.29 11.84
C ILE A 61 4.59 -4.70 12.19
N GLY A 62 5.61 -4.95 11.37
CA GLY A 62 6.95 -4.39 11.57
C GLY A 62 6.92 -2.86 11.63
N LYS A 63 6.23 -2.24 10.66
CA LYS A 63 6.02 -0.78 10.61
C LYS A 63 5.27 -0.26 11.83
N LEU A 64 4.24 -0.97 12.25
CA LEU A 64 3.47 -0.63 13.45
C LEU A 64 4.33 -0.68 14.70
N ASN A 65 5.10 -1.76 14.89
CA ASN A 65 5.91 -1.98 16.09
C ASN A 65 7.07 -0.98 16.18
N ASP A 66 7.68 -0.65 15.05
CA ASP A 66 8.69 0.41 14.98
C ASP A 66 8.14 1.75 15.50
N VAL A 67 6.95 2.17 15.02
CA VAL A 67 6.31 3.40 15.51
C VAL A 67 5.90 3.30 16.98
N PHE A 68 5.42 2.13 17.43
CA PHE A 68 5.11 1.90 18.84
C PHE A 68 6.33 2.09 19.73
N GLU A 69 7.48 1.53 19.35
CA GLU A 69 8.75 1.67 20.06
C GLU A 69 9.27 3.11 20.05
N GLN A 70 9.16 3.82 18.94
CA GLN A 70 9.57 5.23 18.85
C GLN A 70 8.73 6.14 19.76
N LEU A 71 7.45 5.82 19.96
CA LEU A 71 6.52 6.60 20.80
C LEU A 71 6.44 6.10 22.26
N LYS A 72 7.27 5.12 22.66
CA LYS A 72 7.21 4.53 24.02
C LYS A 72 7.54 5.50 25.15
N ASN A 73 8.21 6.60 24.87
CA ASN A 73 8.52 7.65 25.86
C ASN A 73 7.65 8.90 25.70
N ASP A 74 6.72 8.92 24.74
CA ASP A 74 5.84 10.06 24.53
C ASP A 74 4.86 10.24 25.71
N GLN A 75 4.57 11.50 26.05
CA GLN A 75 3.74 11.87 27.21
C GLN A 75 2.33 11.32 27.11
N ARG A 76 1.76 11.31 25.89
CA ARG A 76 0.48 10.70 25.59
C ARG A 76 0.72 9.46 24.74
N LYS A 77 0.40 8.27 25.24
CA LYS A 77 0.54 7.03 24.46
C LYS A 77 -0.48 7.00 23.30
N PRO A 78 -0.12 6.43 22.14
CA PRO A 78 -1.11 6.18 21.09
C PRO A 78 -2.09 5.10 21.56
N ASP A 79 -3.38 5.36 21.38
CA ASP A 79 -4.45 4.39 21.65
C ASP A 79 -4.52 3.37 20.52
N ILE A 80 -4.35 3.85 19.28
CA ILE A 80 -4.37 3.05 18.06
C ILE A 80 -3.15 3.37 17.20
N ILE A 81 -2.50 2.34 16.66
CA ILE A 81 -1.50 2.47 15.61
C ILE A 81 -1.92 1.62 14.41
N ILE A 82 -1.86 2.19 13.21
CA ILE A 82 -2.23 1.54 11.96
C ILE A 82 -0.97 1.40 11.09
N GLY A 83 -0.49 0.17 10.93
CA GLY A 83 0.56 -0.20 9.98
C GLY A 83 -0.07 -0.65 8.66
N VAL A 84 0.52 -0.25 7.53
CA VAL A 84 0.05 -0.64 6.20
C VAL A 84 1.22 -0.93 5.28
N ASP A 85 1.12 -2.06 4.58
CA ASP A 85 2.01 -2.42 3.49
C ASP A 85 1.24 -2.75 2.22
N THR A 86 1.84 -2.48 1.06
CA THR A 86 1.20 -2.74 -0.24
C THR A 86 2.25 -3.21 -1.22
N MET A 87 1.96 -4.31 -1.92
CA MET A 87 2.80 -4.87 -2.96
C MET A 87 1.99 -5.29 -4.16
N VAL A 88 2.63 -5.30 -5.33
CA VAL A 88 2.05 -5.86 -6.56
C VAL A 88 2.70 -7.22 -6.81
N ALA A 89 1.88 -8.22 -7.10
CA ALA A 89 2.32 -9.52 -7.54
C ALA A 89 1.85 -9.78 -8.97
N TYR A 90 2.74 -10.34 -9.78
CA TYR A 90 2.46 -10.72 -11.15
C TYR A 90 3.27 -11.96 -11.51
N ASN A 91 2.59 -12.96 -12.09
CA ASN A 91 3.18 -14.23 -12.50
C ASN A 91 4.08 -14.87 -11.42
N GLY A 92 3.60 -14.90 -10.17
CA GLY A 92 4.33 -15.47 -9.02
C GLY A 92 5.54 -14.66 -8.55
N ARG A 93 5.73 -13.43 -9.03
CA ARG A 93 6.81 -12.52 -8.62
C ARG A 93 6.25 -11.27 -7.97
N MET A 94 6.98 -10.73 -7.01
CA MET A 94 6.63 -9.49 -6.33
C MET A 94 7.40 -8.30 -6.90
N TYR A 95 6.66 -7.20 -7.03
CA TYR A 95 7.11 -5.92 -7.55
C TYR A 95 6.90 -4.87 -6.46
N GLY A 96 8.01 -4.48 -5.83
CA GLY A 96 8.05 -3.38 -4.88
C GLY A 96 8.05 -2.01 -5.57
N LYS A 97 8.58 -1.00 -4.89
CA LYS A 97 8.77 0.34 -5.47
C LYS A 97 10.00 0.33 -6.40
N PRO A 98 9.90 0.86 -7.63
CA PRO A 98 11.06 1.04 -8.49
C PRO A 98 12.11 1.93 -7.80
N LYS A 99 13.40 1.58 -7.92
CA LYS A 99 14.50 2.36 -7.35
C LYS A 99 15.10 3.33 -8.37
N THR A 100 15.02 2.99 -9.66
CA THR A 100 15.47 3.84 -10.77
C THR A 100 14.42 3.94 -11.89
N LYS A 101 14.63 4.86 -12.84
CA LYS A 101 13.80 4.96 -14.05
C LYS A 101 13.85 3.67 -14.87
N GLU A 102 15.02 3.06 -14.98
CA GLU A 102 15.23 1.80 -15.70
C GLU A 102 14.44 0.66 -15.03
N ASP A 103 14.46 0.60 -13.69
CA ASP A 103 13.64 -0.36 -12.93
C ASP A 103 12.15 -0.14 -13.17
N ALA A 104 11.70 1.12 -13.24
CA ALA A 104 10.31 1.44 -13.52
C ALA A 104 9.90 1.04 -14.94
N ILE A 105 10.74 1.33 -15.95
CA ILE A 105 10.51 0.90 -17.34
C ILE A 105 10.35 -0.62 -17.39
N LYS A 106 11.29 -1.36 -16.79
CA LYS A 106 11.25 -2.82 -16.75
C LYS A 106 9.99 -3.33 -16.03
N THR A 107 9.68 -2.77 -14.87
CA THR A 107 8.52 -3.16 -14.07
C THR A 107 7.21 -2.95 -14.83
N ILE A 108 7.00 -1.76 -15.41
CA ILE A 108 5.80 -1.46 -16.20
C ILE A 108 5.72 -2.32 -17.44
N THR A 109 6.85 -2.55 -18.10
CA THR A 109 6.94 -3.46 -19.26
C THR A 109 6.45 -4.86 -18.87
N ASP A 110 6.97 -5.44 -17.80
CA ASP A 110 6.55 -6.78 -17.34
C ASP A 110 5.04 -6.84 -17.04
N LEU A 111 4.53 -5.85 -16.31
CA LEU A 111 3.15 -5.80 -15.79
C LEU A 111 2.09 -5.54 -16.87
N THR A 112 2.50 -5.00 -18.03
CA THR A 112 1.60 -4.67 -19.17
C THR A 112 1.72 -5.66 -20.33
N GLN A 113 2.71 -6.55 -20.29
CA GLN A 113 3.02 -7.44 -21.41
C GLN A 113 2.11 -8.66 -21.57
N SER A 114 1.32 -9.05 -20.55
CA SER A 114 0.46 -10.23 -20.64
C SER A 114 -0.99 -9.97 -20.22
N GLY A 115 -1.90 -10.76 -20.77
CA GLY A 115 -3.30 -10.78 -20.35
C GLY A 115 -3.54 -11.41 -18.97
N ILE A 116 -2.48 -11.70 -18.20
CA ILE A 116 -2.59 -12.17 -16.82
C ILE A 116 -2.77 -10.93 -15.93
N PRO A 117 -3.81 -10.90 -15.08
CA PRO A 117 -4.00 -9.77 -14.18
C PRO A 117 -2.93 -9.70 -13.11
N ASN A 118 -2.63 -8.47 -12.70
CA ASN A 118 -1.84 -8.20 -11.51
C ASN A 118 -2.69 -8.40 -10.26
N GLN A 119 -2.06 -8.81 -9.17
CA GLN A 119 -2.68 -8.90 -7.84
C GLN A 119 -2.03 -7.87 -6.92
N VAL A 120 -2.82 -6.94 -6.41
CA VAL A 120 -2.37 -5.94 -5.44
C VAL A 120 -2.72 -6.45 -4.05
N TYR A 121 -1.71 -6.77 -3.26
CA TYR A 121 -1.84 -7.21 -1.88
C TYR A 121 -1.67 -6.00 -0.97
N THR A 122 -2.64 -5.74 -0.10
CA THR A 122 -2.54 -4.72 0.95
C THR A 122 -2.69 -5.38 2.32
N GLY A 123 -1.60 -5.41 3.08
CA GLY A 123 -1.57 -5.87 4.46
C GLY A 123 -1.84 -4.70 5.40
N VAL A 124 -2.76 -4.88 6.34
CA VAL A 124 -3.10 -3.88 7.36
C VAL A 124 -2.92 -4.52 8.73
N ALA A 125 -2.25 -3.80 9.62
CA ALA A 125 -2.13 -4.15 11.03
C ALA A 125 -2.67 -2.98 11.87
N ILE A 126 -3.53 -3.29 12.83
CA ILE A 126 -4.13 -2.32 13.75
C ILE A 126 -3.82 -2.79 15.16
N ARG A 127 -3.11 -1.96 15.92
CA ARG A 127 -2.88 -2.17 17.35
C ARG A 127 -3.84 -1.31 18.12
N TYR A 128 -4.54 -1.92 19.07
CA TYR A 128 -5.32 -1.22 20.09
C TYR A 128 -4.90 -1.76 21.46
N LYS A 129 -4.23 -0.94 22.26
CA LYS A 129 -3.59 -1.35 23.53
C LYS A 129 -2.64 -2.54 23.30
N ASP A 130 -2.96 -3.72 23.82
CA ASP A 130 -2.15 -4.95 23.70
C ASP A 130 -2.65 -5.90 22.61
N TYR A 131 -3.73 -5.55 21.94
CA TYR A 131 -4.32 -6.36 20.87
C TYR A 131 -3.82 -5.88 19.51
N ILE A 132 -3.40 -6.83 18.68
CA ILE A 132 -3.07 -6.59 17.27
C ILE A 132 -4.06 -7.38 16.42
N HIS A 133 -4.83 -6.66 15.62
CA HIS A 133 -5.63 -7.24 14.55
C HIS A 133 -4.91 -7.01 13.22
N LYS A 134 -4.91 -8.03 12.36
CA LYS A 134 -4.26 -7.98 11.04
C LYS A 134 -5.12 -8.65 10.00
N PHE A 135 -5.06 -8.14 8.78
CA PHE A 135 -5.74 -8.73 7.64
C PHE A 135 -5.04 -8.33 6.34
N THR A 136 -5.32 -9.08 5.27
CA THR A 136 -4.89 -8.79 3.91
C THR A 136 -6.09 -8.60 3.01
N GLU A 137 -6.07 -7.55 2.20
CA GLU A 137 -7.00 -7.36 1.07
C GLU A 137 -6.25 -7.58 -0.25
N VAL A 138 -6.87 -8.29 -1.19
CA VAL A 138 -6.28 -8.58 -2.50
C VAL A 138 -7.17 -8.04 -3.62
N THR A 139 -6.63 -7.12 -4.41
CA THR A 139 -7.33 -6.54 -5.57
C THR A 139 -6.74 -7.08 -6.87
N THR A 140 -7.59 -7.57 -7.77
CA THR A 140 -7.18 -7.97 -9.12
C THR A 140 -7.22 -6.76 -10.05
N VAL A 141 -6.14 -6.52 -10.79
CA VAL A 141 -5.99 -5.36 -11.67
C VAL A 141 -5.59 -5.83 -13.07
N TYR A 142 -6.38 -5.46 -14.07
CA TYR A 142 -6.07 -5.74 -15.47
C TYR A 142 -5.39 -4.53 -16.08
N MET A 143 -4.23 -4.76 -16.68
CA MET A 143 -3.51 -3.71 -17.39
C MET A 143 -3.85 -3.76 -18.87
N GLU A 144 -3.97 -2.58 -19.48
CA GLU A 144 -3.89 -2.49 -20.93
C GLU A 144 -2.44 -2.69 -21.39
N LYS A 145 -2.28 -3.23 -22.60
CA LYS A 145 -0.96 -3.32 -23.22
C LYS A 145 -0.49 -1.91 -23.54
N LEU A 146 0.67 -1.53 -23.02
CA LEU A 146 1.31 -0.26 -23.34
C LEU A 146 2.43 -0.48 -24.35
N GLU A 147 2.50 0.41 -25.33
CA GLU A 147 3.63 0.49 -26.26
C GLU A 147 4.83 1.18 -25.59
N ARG A 148 6.03 0.93 -26.12
CA ARG A 148 7.28 1.37 -25.49
C ARG A 148 7.31 2.88 -25.24
N GLU A 149 6.84 3.67 -26.20
CA GLU A 149 6.81 5.13 -26.14
C GLU A 149 5.89 5.62 -25.01
N GLU A 150 4.80 4.92 -24.75
CA GLU A 150 3.86 5.23 -23.67
C GLU A 150 4.46 4.93 -22.30
N ILE A 151 5.18 3.80 -22.18
CA ILE A 151 5.90 3.44 -20.96
C ILE A 151 6.96 4.49 -20.65
N LEU A 152 7.75 4.89 -21.64
CA LEU A 152 8.78 5.92 -21.45
C LEU A 152 8.15 7.26 -21.04
N ALA A 153 7.08 7.69 -21.73
CA ALA A 153 6.37 8.91 -21.38
C ALA A 153 5.81 8.87 -19.95
N TYR A 154 5.29 7.71 -19.51
CA TYR A 154 4.78 7.54 -18.14
C TYR A 154 5.91 7.62 -17.11
N VAL A 155 7.05 6.96 -17.34
CA VAL A 155 8.20 7.02 -16.42
C VAL A 155 8.78 8.43 -16.32
N GLU A 156 8.77 9.19 -17.41
CA GLU A 156 9.24 10.59 -17.40
C GLU A 156 8.40 11.53 -16.53
N THR A 157 7.13 11.20 -16.25
CA THR A 157 6.32 11.97 -15.29
C THR A 157 6.84 11.87 -13.85
N GLY A 158 7.66 10.86 -13.55
CA GLY A 158 8.09 10.53 -12.19
C GLY A 158 7.00 9.86 -11.34
N GLU A 159 5.77 9.75 -11.84
CA GLU A 159 4.64 9.17 -11.13
C GLU A 159 4.85 7.71 -10.68
N PRO A 160 5.57 6.85 -11.43
CA PRO A 160 5.90 5.49 -10.98
C PRO A 160 6.68 5.41 -9.68
N MET A 161 7.45 6.46 -9.37
CA MET A 161 8.38 6.42 -8.25
C MET A 161 7.63 6.43 -6.93
N GLY A 162 8.04 5.54 -6.02
CA GLY A 162 7.43 5.41 -4.70
C GLY A 162 6.10 4.64 -4.67
N LYS A 163 5.62 4.11 -5.80
CA LYS A 163 4.44 3.22 -5.89
C LYS A 163 4.87 1.77 -6.07
N ALA A 164 4.21 0.85 -5.36
CA ALA A 164 4.44 -0.58 -5.59
C ALA A 164 4.01 -0.95 -7.01
N GLY A 165 4.83 -1.72 -7.73
CA GLY A 165 4.62 -2.02 -9.15
C GLY A 165 4.78 -0.82 -10.09
N GLY A 166 5.16 0.37 -9.60
CA GLY A 166 5.41 1.54 -10.43
C GLY A 166 4.17 2.14 -11.09
N TYR A 167 2.94 1.77 -10.71
CA TYR A 167 1.72 2.36 -11.26
C TYR A 167 0.74 2.77 -10.16
N GLY A 168 -0.23 3.62 -10.50
CA GLY A 168 -1.35 3.95 -9.61
C GLY A 168 -2.65 4.04 -10.38
N ILE A 169 -3.73 3.55 -9.77
CA ILE A 169 -5.09 3.63 -10.33
C ILE A 169 -5.65 5.07 -10.25
N GLN A 170 -5.10 5.89 -9.35
CA GLN A 170 -5.40 7.32 -9.21
C GLN A 170 -4.20 8.15 -9.73
N GLY A 171 -4.42 8.89 -10.81
CA GLY A 171 -3.43 9.73 -11.52
C GLY A 171 -3.94 10.21 -12.89
N ASP A 172 -3.14 11.05 -13.58
CA ASP A 172 -3.52 11.72 -14.85
C ASP A 172 -3.69 10.74 -16.04
N ARG A 173 -3.21 9.50 -15.91
CA ARG A 173 -3.46 8.42 -16.87
C ARG A 173 -4.15 7.23 -16.20
N GLN A 174 -5.45 7.38 -15.98
CA GLN A 174 -6.37 6.32 -15.55
C GLN A 174 -6.47 5.14 -16.54
N TYR A 175 -5.90 5.28 -17.75
CA TYR A 175 -5.96 4.34 -18.87
C TYR A 175 -5.25 3.00 -18.66
N VAL A 176 -4.53 2.83 -17.55
CA VAL A 176 -3.64 1.67 -17.39
C VAL A 176 -4.29 0.54 -16.59
N CYS A 177 -5.45 0.75 -15.95
CA CYS A 177 -6.03 -0.24 -15.03
C CYS A 177 -7.55 -0.34 -15.12
N ASP A 178 -8.06 -1.53 -15.45
CA ASP A 178 -9.48 -1.90 -15.23
C ASP A 178 -9.57 -2.85 -14.03
N GLN A 179 -10.42 -2.53 -13.05
CA GLN A 179 -10.71 -3.41 -11.91
C GLN A 179 -11.85 -4.41 -12.22
N ASP A 180 -12.60 -4.22 -13.31
CA ASP A 180 -13.94 -4.79 -13.45
C ASP A 180 -14.28 -5.25 -14.88
N ARG A 181 -13.32 -5.89 -15.58
CA ARG A 181 -13.57 -6.49 -16.91
C ARG A 181 -14.65 -7.59 -16.90
N ARG A 182 -14.94 -8.18 -15.73
CA ARG A 182 -15.97 -9.22 -15.54
C ARG A 182 -17.42 -8.74 -15.70
N ARG A 183 -17.69 -7.43 -15.85
CA ARG A 183 -19.04 -6.91 -16.14
C ARG A 183 -19.31 -6.63 -17.62
N ARG A 184 -18.33 -6.84 -18.51
CA ARG A 184 -18.42 -6.48 -19.94
C ARG A 184 -18.48 -7.68 -20.90
N GLU A 185 -18.50 -8.89 -20.38
CA GLU A 185 -18.77 -10.15 -21.10
C GLU A 185 -20.04 -10.79 -20.54
#